data_AF-A0A562D5H4-F1
#
_entry.id   AF-A0A562D5H4-F1
#
_cell.length_a   1.000
_cell.length_b   1.000
_cell.length_c   1.000
_cell.angle_alpha   90.00
_cell.angle_beta   90.00
_cell.angle_gamma   90.00
#
_symmetry.space_group_name_H-M   'P 1'
#
loop_
_entity.id
_entity.type
_entity.pdbx_description
1 polymer ?
#
loop_
_entity_poly.entity_id
_entity_poly.type
_entity_poly.pdbx_seq_one_letter_code
_entity_poly.pdbx_strand_id
1 'polypeptide(L)'
;MNVVARPRQEAAGEGLAPRLEELVALRHEIPRAGTPGVGRAGLRAAAPSSLRGRGMEYAESREYVAGDDVRRMDWRLTARTGRAHTKLFQAERERLALLVADTSPALYFGTRVRFKSVQAARAGAVAAWAALRAGDRIAALRGGEAAIPPGVMRVLEALVR
;
A
#
# COMPACT_ATOMS: atom_id res chain seq x y z
N MET A 1 28.74 34.63 10.08
CA MET A 1 29.25 33.56 10.95
C MET A 1 28.03 32.82 11.50
N ASN A 2 27.58 31.75 10.84
CA ASN A 2 26.30 31.11 11.15
C ASN A 2 26.56 29.66 11.57
N VAL A 3 26.55 29.41 12.88
CA VAL A 3 26.63 28.08 13.46
C VAL A 3 25.22 27.49 13.38
N VAL A 4 24.93 26.78 12.29
CA VAL A 4 23.78 25.88 12.23
C VAL A 4 24.10 24.72 13.16
N ALA A 5 23.56 24.79 14.38
CA ALA A 5 23.65 23.71 15.35
C ALA A 5 23.03 22.44 14.74
N ARG A 6 23.87 21.51 14.30
CA ARG A 6 23.44 20.16 13.95
C ARG A 6 22.87 19.52 15.21
N PRO A 7 21.62 19.01 15.22
CA PRO A 7 21.14 18.28 16.38
C PRO A 7 22.05 17.07 16.58
N ARG A 8 22.47 16.92 17.83
CA ARG A 8 23.36 15.90 18.39
C ARG A 8 22.93 14.49 17.98
N GLN A 9 23.46 13.99 16.86
CA GLN A 9 23.32 12.60 16.40
C GLN A 9 24.42 11.71 17.02
N GLU A 10 24.64 11.82 18.33
CA GLU A 10 25.60 10.96 19.01
C GLU A 10 24.96 10.43 20.30
N ALA A 11 24.85 9.10 20.35
CA ALA A 11 24.52 8.26 21.51
C ALA A 11 23.05 8.13 21.97
N ALA A 12 22.09 7.93 21.06
CA ALA A 12 20.87 7.22 21.44
C ALA A 12 21.18 5.72 21.53
N GLY A 13 21.18 5.18 22.75
CA GLY A 13 21.35 3.76 23.04
C GLY A 13 20.46 2.87 22.18
N GLU A 14 20.90 1.63 21.94
CA GLU A 14 20.16 0.61 21.21
C GLU A 14 18.72 0.53 21.76
N GLY A 15 17.73 0.86 20.94
CA GLY A 15 16.31 0.87 21.34
C GLY A 15 15.74 2.18 21.90
N LEU A 16 16.49 3.27 22.04
CA LEU A 16 15.97 4.57 22.50
C LEU A 16 15.44 5.45 21.36
N ALA A 17 15.99 5.31 20.16
CA ALA A 17 15.57 6.02 18.96
C ALA A 17 15.54 5.08 17.75
N PRO A 18 14.62 5.27 16.79
CA PRO A 18 14.59 4.47 15.58
C PRO A 18 15.82 4.76 14.72
N ARG A 19 16.46 3.69 14.24
CA ARG A 19 17.63 3.77 13.38
C ARG A 19 17.25 3.47 11.94
N LEU A 20 17.69 4.31 11.01
CA LEU A 20 17.32 4.18 9.60
C LEU A 20 17.79 2.84 9.03
N GLU A 21 19.02 2.44 9.36
CA GLU A 21 19.60 1.18 8.95
C GLU A 21 18.76 -0.03 9.40
N GLU A 22 18.23 -0.01 10.62
CA GLU A 22 17.35 -1.06 11.15
C GLU A 22 16.02 -1.07 10.39
N LEU A 23 15.37 0.07 10.22
CA LEU A 23 14.07 0.17 9.53
C LEU A 23 14.17 -0.24 8.06
N VAL A 24 15.29 0.07 7.41
CA VAL A 24 15.57 -0.33 6.03
C VAL A 24 15.84 -1.83 5.94
N ALA A 25 16.53 -2.42 6.92
CA ALA A 25 16.80 -3.86 6.97
C ALA A 25 15.52 -4.71 7.02
N LEU A 26 14.46 -4.21 7.70
CA LEU A 26 13.15 -4.89 7.80
C LEU A 26 12.49 -5.17 6.45
N ARG A 27 12.89 -4.48 5.37
CA ARG A 27 12.38 -4.79 4.02
C ARG A 27 12.61 -6.24 3.62
N HIS A 28 13.69 -6.87 4.09
CA HIS A 28 14.04 -8.24 3.73
C HIS A 28 13.17 -9.27 4.46
N GLU A 29 12.53 -8.87 5.57
CA GLU A 29 11.62 -9.73 6.34
C GLU A 29 10.23 -9.82 5.69
N ILE A 30 9.90 -8.88 4.81
CA ILE A 30 8.60 -8.86 4.14
C ILE A 30 8.56 -9.94 3.05
N PRO A 31 7.69 -10.96 3.17
CA PRO A 31 7.50 -11.96 2.13
C PRO A 31 7.16 -11.28 0.81
N ARG A 32 7.59 -11.87 -0.30
CA ARG A 32 7.10 -11.40 -1.60
C ARG A 32 5.58 -11.53 -1.57
N ALA A 33 4.88 -10.45 -1.92
CA ALA A 33 3.46 -10.54 -2.20
C ALA A 33 3.27 -11.70 -3.17
N GLY A 34 2.44 -12.68 -2.82
CA GLY A 34 2.09 -13.75 -3.74
C GLY A 34 1.66 -13.11 -5.05
N THR A 35 2.15 -13.63 -6.17
CA THR A 35 1.85 -13.09 -7.49
C THR A 35 0.33 -12.91 -7.61
N PRO A 36 -0.20 -11.68 -7.69
CA PRO A 36 -1.59 -11.50 -8.09
C PRO A 36 -1.67 -12.13 -9.48
N GLY A 37 -2.54 -13.13 -9.66
CA GLY A 37 -2.58 -13.97 -10.86
C GLY A 37 -2.32 -13.14 -12.12
N VAL A 38 -1.22 -13.48 -12.82
CA VAL A 38 -0.64 -12.69 -13.90
C VAL A 38 -1.66 -12.49 -15.02
N GLY A 39 -2.22 -11.29 -15.13
CA GLY A 39 -2.65 -10.71 -16.40
C GLY A 39 -1.48 -9.86 -16.91
N ARG A 40 -0.81 -10.30 -17.98
CA ARG A 40 0.29 -9.54 -18.59
C ARG A 40 -0.27 -8.34 -19.35
N ALA A 41 0.01 -7.12 -18.90
CA ALA A 41 0.33 -5.97 -19.78
C ALA A 41 0.65 -4.70 -18.98
N GLY A 42 1.61 -3.93 -19.48
CA GLY A 42 1.61 -2.47 -19.33
C GLY A 42 2.48 -1.89 -18.20
N LEU A 43 3.48 -1.11 -18.59
CA LEU A 43 4.30 -0.30 -17.69
C LEU A 43 3.46 0.68 -16.85
N ARG A 44 3.34 0.39 -15.56
CA ARG A 44 3.38 1.29 -14.37
C ARG A 44 2.68 0.52 -13.26
N ALA A 45 3.42 0.19 -12.20
CA ALA A 45 3.02 -0.79 -11.20
C ALA A 45 1.74 -0.38 -10.44
N ALA A 46 0.58 -0.79 -10.94
CA ALA A 46 -0.63 -1.01 -10.16
C ALA A 46 -0.80 -2.53 -10.06
N ALA A 47 -0.78 -3.09 -8.85
CA ALA A 47 -0.94 -4.53 -8.68
C ALA A 47 -2.34 -4.96 -9.17
N PRO A 48 -2.44 -6.07 -9.93
CA PRO A 48 -3.72 -6.60 -10.35
C PRO A 48 -4.63 -6.84 -9.14
N SER A 49 -5.85 -6.33 -9.20
CA SER A 49 -6.86 -6.72 -8.22
C SER A 49 -7.31 -8.16 -8.48
N SER A 50 -7.41 -8.98 -7.42
CA SER A 50 -7.94 -10.34 -7.50
C SER A 50 -9.44 -10.39 -7.83
N LEU A 51 -10.10 -9.23 -7.84
CA LEU A 51 -11.52 -9.08 -8.14
C LEU A 51 -11.70 -8.78 -9.62
N ARG A 52 -12.11 -9.81 -10.37
CA ARG A 52 -12.61 -9.66 -11.74
C ARG A 52 -13.95 -8.93 -11.70
N GLY A 53 -13.92 -7.59 -11.72
CA GLY A 53 -15.08 -6.70 -11.65
C GLY A 53 -15.08 -5.67 -12.78
N ARG A 54 -16.07 -4.75 -12.80
CA ARG A 54 -16.27 -3.66 -13.80
C ARG A 54 -15.08 -2.69 -13.89
N GLY A 55 -13.93 -3.18 -14.33
CA GLY A 55 -12.78 -2.36 -14.68
C GLY A 55 -12.98 -1.66 -16.00
N MET A 56 -12.29 -0.53 -16.17
CA MET A 56 -12.30 0.25 -17.41
C MET A 56 -11.21 -0.22 -18.39
N GLU A 57 -10.25 -1.04 -17.93
CA GLU A 57 -9.13 -1.48 -18.75
C GLU A 57 -9.36 -2.88 -19.31
N TYR A 58 -9.18 -3.04 -20.62
CA TYR A 58 -9.27 -4.32 -21.30
C TYR A 58 -8.10 -5.21 -20.88
N ALA A 59 -8.39 -6.40 -20.36
CA ALA A 59 -7.38 -7.36 -19.94
C ALA A 59 -7.04 -8.33 -21.08
N GLU A 60 -8.03 -9.09 -21.52
CA GLU A 60 -7.93 -10.08 -22.60
C GLU A 60 -9.31 -10.45 -23.13
N SER A 61 -9.36 -11.12 -24.29
CA SER A 61 -10.58 -11.73 -24.81
C SER A 61 -10.43 -13.24 -24.69
N ARG A 62 -11.42 -13.90 -24.05
CA ARG A 62 -11.47 -15.36 -23.92
C ARG A 62 -12.65 -15.93 -24.70
N GLU A 63 -12.64 -17.24 -24.94
CA GLU A 63 -13.80 -17.92 -25.53
C GLU A 63 -15.05 -17.77 -24.64
N TYR A 64 -16.18 -17.51 -25.27
CA TYR A 64 -17.47 -17.32 -24.63
C TYR A 64 -17.92 -18.61 -23.95
N VAL A 65 -18.45 -18.49 -22.73
CA VAL A 65 -19.09 -19.58 -22.00
C VAL A 65 -20.52 -19.18 -21.70
N ALA A 66 -21.45 -20.14 -21.78
CA ALA A 66 -22.85 -19.90 -21.45
C ALA A 66 -22.98 -19.28 -20.05
N GLY A 67 -23.67 -18.14 -19.97
CA GLY A 67 -23.75 -17.31 -18.76
C GLY A 67 -22.91 -16.03 -18.80
N ASP A 68 -22.03 -15.90 -19.80
CA ASP A 68 -21.32 -14.64 -20.07
C ASP A 68 -22.28 -13.55 -20.58
N ASP A 69 -22.06 -12.32 -20.10
CA ASP A 69 -22.81 -11.13 -20.52
C ASP A 69 -22.47 -10.75 -21.98
N VAL A 70 -23.46 -10.87 -22.86
CA VAL A 70 -23.37 -10.55 -24.30
C VAL A 70 -22.94 -9.10 -24.55
N ARG A 71 -23.20 -8.18 -23.61
CA ARG A 71 -22.75 -6.77 -23.74
C ARG A 71 -21.22 -6.64 -23.73
N ARG A 72 -20.51 -7.65 -23.24
CA ARG A 72 -19.03 -7.71 -23.22
C ARG A 72 -18.45 -8.48 -24.40
N MET A 73 -19.26 -8.87 -25.37
CA MET A 73 -18.80 -9.67 -26.50
C MET A 73 -17.77 -8.92 -27.37
N ASP A 74 -16.68 -9.60 -27.73
CA ASP A 74 -15.70 -9.11 -28.68
C ASP A 74 -16.12 -9.47 -30.10
N TRP A 75 -16.95 -8.63 -30.70
CA TRP A 75 -17.43 -8.84 -32.07
C TRP A 75 -16.30 -8.85 -33.11
N ARG A 76 -15.21 -8.11 -32.87
CA ARG A 76 -14.09 -8.04 -33.82
C ARG A 76 -13.27 -9.31 -33.82
N LEU A 77 -12.94 -9.84 -32.63
CA LEU A 77 -12.24 -11.12 -32.53
C LEU A 77 -13.14 -12.29 -32.96
N THR A 78 -14.43 -12.22 -32.62
CA THR A 78 -15.42 -13.21 -33.04
C THR A 78 -15.54 -13.27 -34.56
N ALA A 79 -15.62 -12.12 -35.24
CA ALA A 79 -15.68 -12.07 -36.70
C ALA A 79 -14.41 -12.62 -37.38
N ARG A 80 -13.22 -12.44 -36.76
CA ARG A 80 -11.95 -12.94 -37.32
C ARG A 80 -11.72 -14.42 -37.10
N THR A 81 -12.17 -14.96 -35.97
CA THR A 81 -11.89 -16.35 -35.56
C THR A 81 -13.05 -17.30 -35.84
N GLY A 82 -14.25 -16.77 -36.07
CA GLY A 82 -15.48 -17.55 -36.21
C GLY A 82 -16.00 -18.15 -34.89
N ARG A 83 -15.33 -17.89 -33.75
CA ARG A 83 -15.71 -18.40 -32.43
C ARG A 83 -16.12 -17.24 -31.53
N ALA A 84 -17.13 -17.44 -30.69
CA ALA A 84 -17.62 -16.39 -29.80
C ALA A 84 -16.57 -16.07 -28.73
N HIS A 85 -16.25 -14.78 -28.56
CA HIS A 85 -15.30 -14.30 -27.55
C HIS A 85 -15.91 -13.24 -26.64
N THR A 86 -15.58 -13.28 -25.35
CA THR A 86 -15.99 -12.30 -24.33
C THR A 86 -14.77 -11.51 -23.86
N LYS A 87 -14.90 -10.18 -23.83
CA LYS A 87 -13.90 -9.27 -23.27
C LYS A 87 -13.89 -9.37 -21.75
N LEU A 88 -12.70 -9.65 -21.20
CA LEU A 88 -12.40 -9.52 -19.79
C LEU A 88 -11.82 -8.14 -19.54
N PHE A 89 -12.33 -7.49 -18.50
CA PHE A 89 -11.85 -6.19 -18.04
C PHE A 89 -11.20 -6.38 -16.67
N GLN A 90 -10.08 -5.70 -16.46
CA GLN A 90 -9.38 -5.67 -15.20
C GLN A 90 -9.71 -4.38 -14.47
N ALA A 91 -10.12 -4.49 -13.21
CA ALA A 91 -10.31 -3.34 -12.36
C ALA A 91 -8.95 -2.79 -11.92
N GLU A 92 -8.64 -1.57 -12.35
CA GLU A 92 -7.58 -0.76 -11.80
C GLU A 92 -7.88 -0.54 -10.31
N ARG A 93 -6.94 -0.93 -9.44
CA ARG A 93 -7.03 -0.63 -8.01
C ARG A 93 -5.88 0.27 -7.64
N GLU A 94 -6.19 1.54 -7.45
CA GLU A 94 -5.30 2.48 -6.81
C GLU A 94 -5.57 2.45 -5.29
N ARG A 95 -4.82 1.62 -4.57
CA ARG A 95 -4.90 1.59 -3.10
C ARG A 95 -3.90 2.60 -2.51
N LEU A 96 -4.32 3.25 -1.43
CA LEU A 96 -3.50 4.14 -0.61
C LEU A 96 -3.39 3.54 0.80
N ALA A 97 -2.17 3.23 1.24
CA ALA A 97 -1.85 2.90 2.62
C ALA A 97 -1.54 4.18 3.38
N LEU A 98 -2.38 4.52 4.37
CA LEU A 98 -2.16 5.65 5.28
C LEU A 98 -1.52 5.16 6.58
N LEU A 99 -0.29 5.60 6.85
CA LEU A 99 0.41 5.35 8.10
C LEU A 99 0.25 6.53 9.04
N VAL A 100 -0.36 6.31 10.19
CA VAL A 100 -0.51 7.33 11.23
C VAL A 100 0.46 7.03 12.36
N ALA A 101 1.48 7.87 12.50
CA ALA A 101 2.51 7.74 13.52
C ALA A 101 2.15 8.59 14.73
N ASP A 102 1.73 7.96 15.83
CA ASP A 102 1.59 8.63 17.12
C ASP A 102 2.97 9.05 17.63
N THR A 103 3.11 10.31 18.03
CA THR A 103 4.34 10.86 18.61
C THR A 103 4.12 11.46 19.99
N SER A 104 3.08 11.02 20.68
CA SER A 104 2.79 11.35 22.06
C SER A 104 3.95 11.00 22.99
N PRO A 105 4.23 11.83 24.02
CA PRO A 105 5.18 11.52 25.09
C PRO A 105 4.98 10.12 25.70
N ALA A 106 3.75 9.60 25.71
CA ALA A 106 3.40 8.27 26.20
C ALA A 106 4.09 7.12 25.45
N LEU A 107 4.73 7.37 24.30
CA LEU A 107 5.48 6.35 23.55
C LEU A 107 6.98 6.36 23.84
N TYR A 108 7.50 7.37 24.55
CA TYR A 108 8.93 7.52 24.82
C TYR A 108 9.35 6.84 26.13
N PHE A 109 8.88 5.60 26.31
CA PHE A 109 9.33 4.73 27.39
C PHE A 109 9.39 3.27 26.90
N GLY A 110 10.20 2.46 27.57
CA GLY A 110 10.37 1.05 27.30
C GLY A 110 10.97 0.35 28.51
N THR A 111 10.60 -0.92 28.72
CA THR A 111 10.95 -1.63 29.96
C THR A 111 12.19 -2.52 29.84
N ARG A 112 12.56 -2.98 28.63
CA ARG A 112 13.69 -3.93 28.46
C ARG A 112 14.48 -3.74 27.18
N VAL A 113 13.82 -3.77 26.02
CA VAL A 113 14.51 -3.91 24.72
C VAL A 113 14.54 -2.60 23.94
N ARG A 114 13.43 -1.86 23.91
CA ARG A 114 13.29 -0.60 23.16
C ARG A 114 12.11 0.20 23.66
N PHE A 115 12.06 1.49 23.34
CA PHE A 115 10.90 2.33 23.56
C PHE A 115 9.72 1.92 22.68
N LYS A 116 8.51 2.17 23.16
CA LYS A 116 7.28 1.97 22.38
C LYS A 116 7.30 2.76 21.07
N SER A 117 7.88 3.96 21.07
CA SER A 117 8.09 4.80 19.88
C SER A 117 8.97 4.10 18.84
N VAL A 118 10.06 3.45 19.27
CA VAL A 118 10.94 2.67 18.39
C VAL A 118 10.21 1.44 17.85
N GLN A 119 9.44 0.75 18.68
CA GLN A 119 8.65 -0.40 18.22
C GLN A 119 7.53 0.01 17.25
N ALA A 120 6.89 1.15 17.47
CA ALA A 120 5.90 1.73 16.57
C ALA A 120 6.52 2.10 15.21
N ALA A 121 7.72 2.70 15.22
CA ALA A 121 8.46 2.99 13.99
C ALA A 121 8.82 1.72 13.20
N ARG A 122 9.22 0.63 13.88
CA ARG A 122 9.47 -0.67 13.23
C ARG A 122 8.21 -1.27 12.62
N ALA A 123 7.10 -1.24 13.37
CA ALA A 123 5.81 -1.71 12.85
C ALA A 123 5.36 -0.89 11.64
N GLY A 124 5.51 0.44 11.69
CA GLY A 124 5.23 1.34 10.58
C GLY A 124 6.12 1.06 9.36
N ALA A 125 7.41 0.78 9.56
CA ALA A 125 8.33 0.39 8.49
C ALA A 125 7.92 -0.94 7.84
N VAL A 126 7.57 -1.96 8.63
CA VAL A 126 7.05 -3.24 8.12
C VAL A 126 5.79 -3.02 7.27
N ALA A 127 4.84 -2.24 7.77
CA ALA A 127 3.62 -1.91 7.04
C ALA A 127 3.90 -1.12 5.74
N ALA A 128 4.82 -0.16 5.79
CA ALA A 128 5.26 0.60 4.61
C ALA A 128 5.88 -0.32 3.55
N TRP A 129 6.80 -1.19 3.95
CA TRP A 129 7.44 -2.13 3.04
C TRP A 129 6.43 -3.13 2.44
N ALA A 130 5.46 -3.58 3.23
CA ALA A 130 4.38 -4.43 2.74
C ALA A 130 3.52 -3.71 1.68
N ALA A 131 3.11 -2.46 1.94
CA ALA A 131 2.36 -1.64 1.00
C ALA A 131 3.16 -1.35 -0.29
N LEU A 132 4.46 -1.03 -0.17
CA LEU A 132 5.34 -0.86 -1.33
C LEU A 132 5.43 -2.14 -2.18
N ARG A 133 5.54 -3.31 -1.54
CA ARG A 133 5.55 -4.60 -2.25
C ARG A 133 4.22 -4.93 -2.90
N ALA A 134 3.11 -4.48 -2.33
CA ALA A 134 1.78 -4.62 -2.89
C ALA A 134 1.49 -3.65 -4.05
N GLY A 135 2.40 -2.70 -4.34
CA GLY A 135 2.17 -1.67 -5.35
C GLY A 135 1.20 -0.58 -4.90
N ASP A 136 0.95 -0.47 -3.60
CA ASP A 136 0.08 0.56 -3.03
C ASP A 136 0.84 1.88 -2.93
N ARG A 137 0.13 3.01 -3.11
CA ARG A 137 0.66 4.32 -2.73
C ARG A 137 0.74 4.41 -1.21
N ILE A 138 1.70 5.19 -0.70
CA ILE A 138 1.86 5.38 0.74
C ILE A 138 1.76 6.86 1.08
N ALA A 139 0.97 7.16 2.10
CA ALA A 139 0.96 8.44 2.77
C ALA A 139 1.28 8.23 4.25
N ALA A 140 1.95 9.19 4.87
CA ALA A 140 2.23 9.16 6.30
C ALA A 140 1.79 10.47 6.95
N LEU A 141 1.18 10.36 8.13
CA LEU A 141 0.78 11.47 8.97
C LEU A 141 1.39 11.27 10.36
N ARG A 142 1.91 12.35 10.94
CA ARG A 142 2.40 12.36 12.31
C ARG A 142 1.31 12.91 13.23
N GLY A 143 0.86 12.11 14.20
CA GLY A 143 0.06 12.56 15.32
C GLY A 143 0.91 13.35 16.29
N GLY A 144 0.85 14.68 16.18
CA GLY A 144 1.22 15.63 17.22
C GLY A 144 -0.01 16.42 17.62
N GLU A 145 0.11 17.28 18.63
CA GLU A 145 -0.91 18.29 18.96
C GLU A 145 -0.99 19.30 17.81
N ALA A 146 -1.63 18.91 16.72
CA ALA A 146 -1.99 19.73 15.59
C ALA A 146 -3.46 19.43 15.33
N ALA A 147 -4.29 20.47 15.41
CA ALA A 147 -5.71 20.40 15.15
C ALA A 147 -5.94 19.73 13.78
N ILE A 148 -6.30 18.44 13.80
CA ILE A 148 -6.73 17.73 12.60
C ILE A 148 -8.01 18.44 12.15
N PRO A 149 -8.03 19.07 10.95
CA PRO A 149 -9.25 19.71 10.49
C PRO A 149 -10.37 18.66 10.45
N PRO A 150 -11.59 18.99 10.95
CA PRO A 150 -12.64 18.03 11.27
C PRO A 150 -13.09 17.14 10.09
N GLY A 151 -12.70 17.48 8.86
CA GLY A 151 -12.98 16.68 7.66
C GLY A 151 -12.19 15.37 7.56
N VAL A 152 -10.98 15.27 8.13
CA VAL A 152 -10.16 14.05 8.09
C VAL A 152 -10.61 13.03 9.14
N MET A 153 -11.16 13.49 10.27
CA MET A 153 -11.70 12.62 11.32
C MET A 153 -12.87 11.77 10.82
N ARG A 154 -13.74 12.32 9.96
CA ARG A 154 -14.88 11.59 9.41
C ARG A 154 -14.48 10.38 8.54
N VAL A 155 -13.32 10.45 7.88
CA VAL A 155 -12.83 9.34 7.05
C VAL A 155 -12.27 8.21 7.92
N LEU A 156 -11.60 8.55 9.03
CA LEU A 156 -11.07 7.56 9.95
C LEU A 156 -12.16 6.94 10.85
N GLU A 157 -13.13 7.72 11.33
CA GLU A 157 -14.28 7.21 12.08
C GLU A 157 -15.18 6.29 11.22
N ALA A 158 -15.34 6.60 9.94
CA ALA A 158 -16.13 5.77 9.01
C ALA A 158 -15.44 4.43 8.66
N LEU A 159 -14.15 4.26 8.92
CA LEU A 159 -13.41 3.02 8.68
C LEU A 159 -13.37 2.08 9.91
N VAL A 160 -13.73 2.59 11.09
CA VAL A 160 -13.67 1.86 12.37
C VAL A 160 -15.07 1.37 12.82
N ARG A 161 -16.14 1.72 12.10
CA ARG A 161 -17.53 1.32 12.37
C ARG A 161 -18.10 0.50 11.23
#